data_AF-A0A6C0L1H6-F1
#
_entry.id   AF-A0A6C0L1H6-F1
#
_cell.length_a   1.000
_cell.length_b   1.000
_cell.length_c   1.000
_cell.angle_alpha   90.00
_cell.angle_beta   90.00
_cell.angle_gamma   90.00
#
_symmetry.space_group_name_H-M   'P 1'
#
loop_
_entity.id
_entity.type
_entity.pdbx_description
1 polymer ?
#
loop_
_entity_poly.entity_id
_entity_poly.type
_entity_poly.pdbx_seq_one_letter_code
_entity_poly.pdbx_strand_id
1 'polypeptide(L)'
;MSRLPTVTDTTETGVDNLEQLRKRLRSAKRRARYWSGVPSSSGFGYNPASSSACDADTEYEMALDDCAAIADEIARITGKRPSTPDPKREFNAHFAQVVLPKIAGPNN
;
A
#
# COMPACT_ATOMS: atom_id res chain seq x y z
N MET A 1 21.22 -35.45 -40.12
CA MET A 1 21.37 -35.28 -38.65
C MET A 1 20.94 -33.86 -38.30
N SER A 2 19.65 -33.64 -38.02
CA SER A 2 19.10 -32.31 -37.72
C SER A 2 19.13 -32.11 -36.21
N ARG A 3 19.89 -31.10 -35.75
CA ARG A 3 19.90 -30.69 -34.34
C ARG A 3 18.63 -29.89 -34.04
N LEU A 4 17.86 -30.37 -33.06
CA LEU A 4 16.75 -29.63 -32.45
C LEU A 4 17.29 -28.37 -31.76
N PRO A 5 16.62 -27.21 -31.84
CA PRO A 5 16.95 -26.08 -30.99
C PRO A 5 16.51 -26.37 -29.55
N THR A 6 17.48 -26.39 -28.64
CA THR A 6 17.26 -26.38 -27.20
C THR A 6 16.48 -25.12 -26.84
N VAL A 7 15.23 -25.29 -26.39
CA VAL A 7 14.44 -24.21 -25.80
C VAL A 7 15.07 -23.90 -24.45
N THR A 8 15.98 -22.93 -24.42
CA THR A 8 16.53 -22.37 -23.19
C THR A 8 15.53 -21.37 -22.63
N ASP A 9 15.01 -21.75 -21.48
CA ASP A 9 14.84 -20.93 -20.29
C ASP A 9 13.79 -19.81 -20.30
N THR A 10 12.67 -20.08 -19.63
CA THR A 10 11.58 -19.13 -19.36
C THR A 10 11.64 -18.59 -17.92
N THR A 11 12.81 -18.60 -17.27
CA THR A 11 12.91 -18.25 -15.84
C THR A 11 13.42 -16.84 -15.55
N GLU A 12 14.08 -16.16 -16.49
CA GLU A 12 14.60 -14.79 -16.25
C GLU A 12 13.48 -13.72 -16.20
N THR A 13 12.37 -13.90 -16.90
CA THR A 13 11.29 -12.89 -16.94
C THR A 13 10.42 -12.85 -15.69
N GLY A 14 10.37 -13.95 -14.91
CA GLY A 14 9.49 -14.06 -13.74
C GLY A 14 9.99 -13.31 -12.51
N VAL A 15 11.30 -13.29 -12.28
CA VAL A 15 11.93 -12.67 -11.11
C VAL A 15 11.95 -11.13 -11.24
N ASP A 16 12.31 -10.62 -12.40
CA ASP A 16 12.32 -9.18 -12.69
C ASP A 16 10.91 -8.57 -12.61
N ASN A 17 9.91 -9.29 -13.11
CA ASN A 17 8.51 -8.88 -13.01
C ASN A 17 8.04 -8.84 -11.53
N LEU A 18 8.44 -9.82 -10.72
CA LEU A 18 8.11 -9.84 -9.29
C LEU A 18 8.75 -8.67 -8.53
N GLU A 19 10.00 -8.31 -8.85
CA GLU A 19 10.65 -7.15 -8.24
C GLU A 19 9.94 -5.85 -8.62
N GLN A 20 9.54 -5.72 -9.89
CA GLN A 20 8.77 -4.57 -10.36
C GLN A 20 7.42 -4.46 -9.66
N LEU A 21 6.70 -5.58 -9.47
CA LEU A 21 5.45 -5.62 -8.70
C LEU A 21 5.66 -5.19 -7.25
N ARG A 22 6.72 -5.69 -6.59
CA ARG A 22 7.07 -5.26 -5.23
C ARG A 22 7.38 -3.77 -5.15
N LYS A 23 8.06 -3.21 -6.15
CA LYS A 23 8.35 -1.76 -6.24
C LYS A 23 7.06 -0.96 -6.43
N ARG A 24 6.17 -1.39 -7.31
CA ARG A 24 4.85 -0.78 -7.53
C ARG A 24 4.01 -0.82 -6.25
N LEU A 25 3.99 -1.95 -5.53
CA LEU A 25 3.30 -2.09 -4.25
C LEU A 25 3.83 -1.10 -3.21
N ARG A 26 5.15 -0.93 -3.11
CA ARG A 26 5.75 0.07 -2.21
C ARG A 26 5.31 1.49 -2.57
N SER A 27 5.23 1.80 -3.88
CA SER A 27 4.77 3.11 -4.35
C SER A 27 3.29 3.35 -4.03
N ALA A 28 2.42 2.37 -4.31
CA ALA A 28 0.99 2.45 -3.98
C ALA A 28 0.76 2.65 -2.48
N LYS A 29 1.48 1.92 -1.62
CA LYS A 29 1.44 2.11 -0.16
C LYS A 29 1.85 3.51 0.28
N ARG A 30 2.86 4.10 -0.38
CA ARG A 30 3.29 5.48 -0.10
C ARG A 30 2.22 6.49 -0.51
N ARG A 31 1.55 6.28 -1.65
CA ARG A 31 0.41 7.12 -2.08
C ARG A 31 -0.77 7.00 -1.12
N ALA A 32 -1.16 5.79 -0.74
CA ALA A 32 -2.22 5.58 0.24
C ALA A 32 -1.89 6.28 1.56
N ARG A 33 -0.65 6.18 2.05
CA ARG A 33 -0.22 6.92 3.24
C ARG A 33 -0.26 8.43 3.04
N TYR A 34 0.22 8.93 1.90
CA TYR A 34 0.17 10.35 1.59
C TYR A 34 -1.27 10.84 1.65
N TRP A 35 -2.14 10.34 0.77
CA TRP A 35 -3.53 10.77 0.65
C TRP A 35 -4.38 10.51 1.89
N SER A 36 -4.00 9.56 2.76
CA SER A 36 -4.70 9.36 4.04
C SER A 36 -4.67 10.56 4.99
N GLY A 37 -3.75 11.52 4.79
CA GLY A 37 -3.59 12.67 5.68
C GLY A 37 -3.07 12.32 7.08
N VAL A 38 -2.73 11.06 7.33
CA VAL A 38 -2.28 10.60 8.63
C VAL A 38 -0.85 11.12 8.91
N PRO A 39 -0.62 11.76 10.08
CA PRO A 39 0.72 12.21 10.46
C PRO A 39 1.67 11.01 10.63
N SER A 40 2.88 11.11 10.06
CA SER A 40 3.94 10.12 10.23
C SER A 40 5.04 10.63 11.16
N SER A 41 5.74 9.72 11.84
CA SER A 41 6.87 10.06 12.70
C SER A 41 8.07 10.66 11.95
N SER A 42 8.14 10.52 10.62
CA SER A 42 9.22 11.09 9.78
C SER A 42 8.85 12.43 9.12
N GLY A 43 7.74 13.06 9.51
CA GLY A 43 7.28 14.34 8.95
C GLY A 43 6.04 14.23 8.05
N PHE A 44 5.46 15.42 7.78
CA PHE A 44 4.13 15.75 7.26
C PHE A 44 3.41 14.69 6.41
N GLY A 45 2.22 14.29 6.89
CA GLY A 45 1.17 13.69 6.05
C GLY A 45 0.62 14.71 5.05
N TYR A 46 -0.23 14.27 4.11
CA TYR A 46 -0.83 15.14 3.09
C TYR A 46 -1.27 16.49 3.66
N ASN A 47 -0.75 17.57 3.08
CA ASN A 47 -1.05 18.94 3.47
C ASN A 47 -2.14 19.48 2.53
N PRO A 48 -3.39 19.65 3.00
CA PRO A 48 -4.52 20.05 2.17
C PRO A 48 -4.50 21.53 1.74
N ALA A 49 -3.41 22.28 1.98
CA ALA A 49 -3.31 23.71 1.71
C ALA A 49 -3.64 24.12 0.25
N SER A 50 -3.68 23.18 -0.70
CA SER A 50 -3.97 23.44 -2.11
C SER A 50 -4.93 22.46 -2.79
N SER A 51 -5.57 21.53 -2.08
CA SER A 51 -6.41 20.49 -2.71
C SER A 51 -7.65 20.15 -1.88
N SER A 52 -8.75 19.81 -2.55
CA SER A 52 -10.03 19.55 -1.89
C SER A 52 -9.99 18.23 -1.11
N ALA A 53 -10.69 18.15 0.02
CA ALA A 53 -10.77 16.93 0.81
C ALA A 53 -11.41 15.77 0.03
N CYS A 54 -12.33 16.06 -0.89
CA CYS A 54 -13.00 15.07 -1.75
C CYS A 54 -12.01 14.40 -2.72
N ASP A 55 -11.11 15.20 -3.31
CA ASP A 55 -10.07 14.68 -4.21
C ASP A 55 -9.10 13.78 -3.42
N ALA A 56 -8.75 14.18 -2.20
CA ALA A 56 -7.85 13.41 -1.35
C ALA A 56 -8.42 12.05 -0.93
N ASP A 57 -9.69 11.99 -0.53
CA ASP A 57 -10.35 10.72 -0.20
C ASP A 57 -10.46 9.82 -1.45
N THR A 58 -10.78 10.38 -2.61
CA THR A 58 -10.85 9.61 -3.88
C THR A 58 -9.49 9.01 -4.24
N GLU A 59 -8.43 9.83 -4.21
CA GLU A 59 -7.06 9.40 -4.48
C GLU A 59 -6.52 8.37 -3.47
N TYR A 60 -6.96 8.48 -2.22
CA TYR A 60 -6.67 7.52 -1.18
C TYR A 60 -7.31 6.15 -1.47
N GLU A 61 -8.61 6.12 -1.78
CA GLU A 61 -9.33 4.88 -2.13
C GLU A 61 -8.72 4.22 -3.38
N MET A 62 -8.43 5.00 -4.43
CA MET A 62 -7.75 4.48 -5.62
C MET A 62 -6.38 3.87 -5.30
N ALA A 63 -5.62 4.48 -4.38
CA ALA A 63 -4.33 3.94 -3.96
C ALA A 63 -4.45 2.64 -3.15
N LEU A 64 -5.56 2.45 -2.41
CA LEU A 64 -5.86 1.19 -1.72
C LEU A 64 -6.23 0.08 -2.71
N ASP A 65 -7.06 0.39 -3.70
CA ASP A 65 -7.42 -0.54 -4.77
C ASP A 65 -6.18 -0.99 -5.56
N ASP A 66 -5.28 -0.05 -5.87
CA ASP A 66 -3.99 -0.36 -6.49
C ASP A 66 -3.14 -1.29 -5.61
N CYS A 67 -3.11 -1.06 -4.29
CA CYS A 67 -2.43 -1.95 -3.35
C CYS A 67 -3.02 -3.36 -3.38
N ALA A 68 -4.35 -3.47 -3.39
CA ALA A 68 -5.06 -4.74 -3.40
C ALA A 68 -4.77 -5.52 -4.69
N ALA A 69 -4.93 -4.87 -5.85
CA ALA A 69 -4.70 -5.46 -7.16
C ALA A 69 -3.26 -5.96 -7.33
N ILE A 70 -2.27 -5.16 -6.92
CA ILE A 70 -0.85 -5.58 -7.00
C ILE A 70 -0.56 -6.72 -6.02
N ALA A 71 -1.16 -6.71 -4.82
CA ALA A 71 -0.98 -7.78 -3.86
C ALA A 71 -1.57 -9.11 -4.37
N ASP A 72 -2.71 -9.07 -5.04
CA ASP A 72 -3.31 -10.23 -5.69
C ASP A 72 -2.45 -10.77 -6.82
N GLU A 73 -1.86 -9.89 -7.63
CA GLU A 73 -0.93 -10.31 -8.69
C GLU A 73 0.34 -10.95 -8.12
N ILE A 74 0.89 -10.40 -7.03
CA ILE A 74 2.02 -11.03 -6.31
C ILE A 74 1.59 -12.38 -5.72
N ALA A 75 0.38 -12.48 -5.18
CA ALA A 75 -0.15 -13.74 -4.64
C ALA A 75 -0.30 -14.80 -5.73
N ARG A 76 -0.75 -14.41 -6.93
CA ARG A 76 -0.89 -15.29 -8.10
C ARG A 76 0.46 -15.88 -8.52
N ILE A 77 1.54 -15.09 -8.47
CA ILE A 77 2.88 -15.52 -8.87
C ILE A 77 3.58 -16.31 -7.76
N THR A 78 3.46 -15.87 -6.50
CA THR A 78 4.26 -16.40 -5.38
C THR A 78 3.51 -17.36 -4.45
N GLY A 79 2.19 -17.49 -4.62
CA GLY A 79 1.30 -18.20 -3.70
C GLY A 79 1.06 -17.47 -2.36
N LYS A 80 1.70 -16.32 -2.12
CA LYS A 80 1.61 -15.58 -0.85
C LYS A 80 1.22 -14.12 -1.07
N ARG A 81 0.06 -13.73 -0.55
CA ARG A 81 -0.40 -12.34 -0.60
C ARG A 81 0.40 -11.47 0.36
N PRO A 82 1.05 -10.39 -0.11
CA PRO A 82 1.72 -9.44 0.78
C PRO A 82 0.69 -8.62 1.54
N SER A 83 1.02 -8.26 2.80
CA SER A 83 0.15 -7.41 3.62
C SER A 83 -0.01 -6.02 3.00
N THR A 84 -1.25 -5.53 2.94
CA THR A 84 -1.64 -4.20 2.50
C THR A 84 -2.29 -3.45 3.67
N PRO A 85 -1.47 -2.91 4.60
CA PRO A 85 -1.96 -2.16 5.74
C PRO A 85 -2.73 -0.92 5.30
N ASP A 86 -3.78 -0.59 6.03
CA ASP A 86 -4.63 0.59 5.81
C ASP A 86 -4.20 1.70 6.79
N PRO A 87 -3.55 2.78 6.30
CA PRO A 87 -3.04 3.85 7.16
C PRO A 87 -4.12 4.57 7.98
N LYS A 88 -5.30 4.83 7.40
CA LYS A 88 -6.38 5.58 8.04
C LYS A 88 -7.02 4.72 9.12
N ARG A 89 -7.27 3.44 8.82
CA ARG A 89 -7.82 2.48 9.79
C ARG A 89 -6.86 2.20 10.94
N GLU A 90 -5.57 2.01 10.66
CA GLU A 90 -4.55 1.81 11.68
C GLU A 90 -4.41 3.02 12.60
N PHE A 91 -4.38 4.23 12.03
CA PHE A 91 -4.35 5.45 12.82
C PHE A 91 -5.60 5.60 13.69
N ASN A 92 -6.78 5.41 13.12
CA ASN A 92 -8.04 5.51 13.87
C ASN A 92 -8.11 4.50 15.02
N ALA A 93 -7.66 3.26 14.79
CA ALA A 93 -7.59 2.24 15.83
C ALA A 93 -6.61 2.64 16.95
N HIS A 94 -5.41 3.11 16.60
CA HIS A 94 -4.42 3.57 17.57
C HIS A 94 -4.91 4.80 18.35
N PHE A 95 -5.47 5.78 17.64
CA PHE A 95 -6.03 6.99 18.24
C PHE A 95 -7.15 6.65 19.22
N ALA A 96 -8.07 5.76 18.83
CA ALA A 96 -9.18 5.35 19.69
C ALA A 96 -8.73 4.58 20.94
N GLN A 97 -7.69 3.75 20.82
CA GLN A 97 -7.18 2.95 21.95
C GLN A 97 -6.30 3.76 22.91
N VAL A 98 -5.50 4.69 22.39
CA VAL A 98 -4.40 5.31 23.15
C VAL A 98 -4.69 6.78 23.47
N VAL A 99 -5.29 7.52 22.54
CA VAL A 99 -5.43 8.98 22.62
C VAL A 99 -6.80 9.35 23.20
N LEU A 100 -7.89 8.79 22.67
CA LEU A 100 -9.24 9.09 23.15
C LEU A 100 -9.39 8.88 24.66
N PRO A 101 -8.92 7.78 25.30
CA PRO A 101 -9.08 7.59 26.74
C PRO A 101 -8.34 8.63 27.58
N LYS A 102 -7.25 9.20 27.07
CA LYS A 102 -6.46 10.23 27.76
C LYS A 102 -7.10 11.61 27.67
N ILE A 103 -7.87 11.87 26.62
CA ILE A 103 -8.55 13.15 26.38
C ILE A 103 -9.96 13.14 26.98
N ALA A 104 -10.67 12.01 26.86
CA ALA A 104 -12.03 11.88 27.39
C ALA A 104 -12.05 11.92 28.93
N GLY A 105 -10.95 11.53 29.59
CA GLY A 105 -10.89 11.38 31.04
C GLY A 105 -11.92 10.35 31.57
N PRO A 106 -11.80 9.90 32.82
CA PRO A 106 -12.96 9.34 33.49
C PRO A 106 -13.94 10.48 33.71
N ASN A 107 -15.11 10.43 33.03
CA ASN A 107 -16.25 11.21 33.49
C ASN A 107 -16.55 10.77 34.93
N ASN A 108 -16.13 11.58 35.90
CA ASN A 108 -16.69 11.58 37.26
C ASN A 108 -17.80 12.62 37.32
#